data_AF-A0A5C7WY01-F1
#
_entry.id   AF-A0A5C7WY01-F1
#
_cell.length_a   1.000
_cell.length_b   1.000
_cell.length_c   1.000
_cell.angle_alpha   90.00
_cell.angle_beta   90.00
_cell.angle_gamma   90.00
#
_symmetry.space_group_name_H-M   'P 1'
#
loop_
_entity.id
_entity.type
_entity.pdbx_description
1 polymer ?
#
loop_
_entity_poly.entity_id
_entity_poly.type
_entity_poly.pdbx_seq_one_letter_code
_entity_poly.pdbx_strand_id
1 'polypeptide(L)'
;MEIPLGNTMRVVVAGRPRARKQYGSGPDGSREVIGIEVDPSGTPLSSFAATLASPTVGWTEGASVVAPAPVLESLSAAGTVVEITGQLVLSVRGGDYGSTRSTVTGVANVRPLGSAIEAVSALAVPTERASR
;
A
#
# COMPACT_ATOMS: atom_id res chain seq x y z
N MET A 1 -7.81 13.59 7.05
CA MET A 1 -9.11 13.03 6.63
C MET A 1 -9.01 11.52 6.65
N GLU A 2 -10.04 10.83 7.13
CA GLU A 2 -10.11 9.37 7.14
C GLU A 2 -11.29 8.89 6.31
N ILE A 3 -11.05 7.92 5.44
CA ILE A 3 -12.03 7.40 4.48
C ILE A 3 -12.09 5.88 4.65
N PRO A 4 -13.24 5.34 5.10
CA PRO A 4 -13.45 3.89 5.12
C PRO A 4 -13.40 3.33 3.69
N LEU A 5 -12.59 2.30 3.47
CA LEU A 5 -12.46 1.63 2.17
C LEU A 5 -13.22 0.29 2.11
N GLY A 6 -13.86 -0.10 3.21
CA GLY A 6 -14.52 -1.39 3.35
C GLY A 6 -13.55 -2.50 3.73
N ASN A 7 -13.88 -3.74 3.35
CA ASN A 7 -13.17 -4.92 3.85
C ASN A 7 -12.19 -5.54 2.86
N THR A 8 -12.21 -5.10 1.60
CA THR A 8 -11.36 -5.61 0.52
C THR A 8 -11.01 -4.49 -0.45
N MET A 9 -9.78 -4.49 -0.93
CA MET A 9 -9.33 -3.58 -1.98
C MET A 9 -8.25 -4.24 -2.83
N ARG A 10 -8.23 -3.93 -4.13
CA ARG A 10 -7.15 -4.33 -5.02
C ARG A 10 -6.18 -3.17 -5.20
N VAL A 11 -4.90 -3.48 -5.10
CA VAL A 11 -3.82 -2.50 -5.25
C VAL A 11 -2.73 -3.08 -6.11
N VAL A 12 -1.98 -2.22 -6.78
CA VAL A 12 -0.76 -2.60 -7.51
C VAL A 12 0.43 -2.27 -6.62
N VAL A 13 1.28 -3.27 -6.35
CA VAL A 13 2.50 -3.10 -5.56
C VAL A 13 3.47 -2.22 -6.36
N ALA A 14 3.91 -1.10 -5.78
CA ALA A 14 4.84 -0.16 -6.39
C ALA A 14 6.26 -0.26 -5.81
N GLY A 15 6.43 -0.91 -4.65
CA GLY A 15 7.74 -1.14 -4.06
C GLY A 15 7.74 -2.23 -3.00
N ARG A 16 8.92 -2.76 -2.68
CA ARG A 16 9.09 -3.80 -1.65
C ARG A 16 8.67 -3.31 -0.26
N PRO A 17 8.16 -4.20 0.62
CA PRO A 17 7.92 -3.88 2.02
C PRO A 17 9.17 -3.35 2.72
N ARG A 18 8.98 -2.40 3.62
CA ARG A 18 10.00 -1.82 4.49
C ARG A 18 9.45 -1.69 5.90
N ALA A 19 10.27 -2.03 6.89
CA ALA A 19 9.92 -1.83 8.29
C ALA A 19 9.60 -0.36 8.57
N ARG A 20 8.53 -0.11 9.33
CA ARG A 20 8.18 1.23 9.77
C ARG A 20 9.02 1.59 10.99
N LYS A 21 9.79 2.67 10.87
CA LYS A 21 10.65 3.16 11.93
C LYS A 21 9.83 4.04 12.88
N GLN A 22 10.00 3.80 14.17
CA GLN A 22 9.55 4.72 15.19
C GLN A 22 10.62 5.80 15.38
N TYR A 23 10.19 7.06 15.38
CA TYR A 23 11.09 8.20 15.55
C TYR A 23 10.81 8.90 16.88
N GLY A 24 11.88 9.25 17.58
CA GLY A 24 11.87 10.04 18.82
C GLY A 24 12.71 11.30 18.69
N SER A 25 12.78 12.07 19.77
CA SER A 25 13.70 13.20 19.89
C SER A 25 14.98 12.72 20.55
N GLY A 26 16.11 12.92 19.87
CA GLY A 26 17.43 12.64 20.41
C GLY A 26 17.88 13.67 21.45
N PRO A 27 19.04 13.46 22.08
CA PRO A 27 19.57 14.34 23.14
C PRO A 27 19.81 15.79 22.69
N ASP A 28 20.02 16.00 21.39
CA ASP A 28 20.25 17.29 20.73
C ASP A 28 18.97 17.89 20.10
N GLY A 29 17.81 17.26 20.33
CA GLY A 29 16.54 17.64 19.71
C GLY A 29 16.38 17.20 18.26
N SER A 30 17.34 16.46 17.69
CA SER A 30 17.22 15.89 16.35
C SER A 30 16.22 14.72 16.33
N ARG A 31 15.66 14.40 15.15
CA ARG A 31 14.73 13.28 15.00
C ARG A 31 15.52 12.00 14.72
N GLU A 32 15.58 11.10 15.70
CA GLU A 32 16.30 9.83 15.60
C GLU A 32 15.37 8.62 15.58
N VAL A 33 15.86 7.49 15.08
CA VAL A 33 15.14 6.23 15.08
C VAL A 33 15.28 5.58 16.44
N ILE A 34 14.19 5.48 17.18
CA ILE A 34 14.17 4.92 18.54
C ILE A 34 13.66 3.47 18.58
N GLY A 35 13.16 2.96 17.46
CA GLY A 35 12.61 1.61 17.39
C GLY A 35 11.89 1.29 16.08
N ILE A 36 11.12 0.21 16.12
CA ILE A 36 10.22 -0.22 15.05
C ILE A 36 8.79 0.05 15.52
N GLU A 37 7.96 0.60 14.64
CA GLU A 37 6.55 0.81 14.94
C GLU A 37 5.86 -0.56 15.07
N VAL A 38 5.07 -0.75 16.12
CA VAL A 38 4.34 -2.00 16.39
C VAL A 38 2.83 -1.73 16.41
N ASP A 39 2.06 -2.76 16.10
CA ASP A 39 0.60 -2.72 16.25
C ASP A 39 0.18 -2.88 17.73
N PRO A 40 -1.13 -2.80 18.06
CA PRO A 40 -1.61 -2.96 19.43
C PRO A 40 -1.29 -4.32 20.09
N SER A 41 -0.98 -5.34 19.29
CA SER A 41 -0.56 -6.67 19.77
C SER A 41 0.95 -6.79 19.99
N GLY A 42 1.72 -5.73 19.68
CA GLY A 42 3.19 -5.75 19.72
C GLY A 42 3.84 -6.30 18.46
N THR A 43 3.07 -6.58 17.39
CA THR A 43 3.63 -7.10 16.14
C THR A 43 4.29 -5.97 15.35
N PRO A 44 5.54 -6.15 14.85
CA PRO A 44 6.21 -5.15 14.03
C PRO A 44 5.40 -4.76 12.80
N LEU A 45 5.32 -3.47 12.49
CA LEU A 45 4.65 -2.97 11.30
C LEU A 45 5.66 -2.78 10.16
N SER A 46 5.21 -3.16 8.96
CA SER A 46 5.89 -2.84 7.71
C SER A 46 4.94 -2.09 6.79
N SER A 47 5.52 -1.43 5.80
CA SER A 47 4.75 -0.75 4.78
C SER A 47 5.34 -0.94 3.40
N PHE A 48 4.48 -0.96 2.39
CA PHE A 48 4.90 -0.96 0.99
C PHE A 48 4.20 0.18 0.25
N ALA A 49 4.84 0.69 -0.80
CA ALA A 49 4.22 1.66 -1.68
C ALA A 49 3.29 0.94 -2.65
N ALA A 50 2.11 1.50 -2.89
CA ALA A 50 1.11 0.94 -3.79
C ALA A 50 0.35 2.02 -4.55
N THR A 51 -0.21 1.61 -5.68
CA THR A 51 -1.23 2.39 -6.39
C THR A 51 -2.59 1.79 -6.08
N LEU A 52 -3.49 2.63 -5.57
CA LEU A 52 -4.87 2.27 -5.27
C LEU A 52 -5.73 2.56 -6.50
N ALA A 53 -6.62 1.62 -6.82
CA ALA A 53 -7.66 1.82 -7.82
C ALA A 53 -8.99 1.36 -7.24
N SER A 54 -9.87 2.30 -6.87
CA SER A 54 -11.20 1.96 -6.37
C SER A 54 -12.24 3.00 -6.77
N PRO A 55 -13.54 2.64 -6.81
CA PRO A 55 -14.61 3.61 -7.05
C PRO A 55 -14.65 4.74 -6.00
N THR A 56 -14.19 4.47 -4.78
CA THR A 56 -14.26 5.41 -3.65
C THR A 56 -13.19 6.49 -3.71
N VAL A 57 -11.96 6.12 -4.09
CA VAL A 57 -10.80 7.05 -4.06
C VAL A 57 -10.16 7.26 -5.44
N GLY A 58 -10.78 6.71 -6.49
CA GLY A 58 -10.27 6.78 -7.85
C GLY A 58 -8.92 6.10 -8.00
N TRP A 59 -8.03 6.77 -8.73
CA TRP A 59 -6.64 6.37 -8.92
C TRP A 59 -5.73 7.16 -7.98
N THR A 60 -5.14 6.50 -6.99
CA THR A 60 -4.24 7.13 -6.01
C THR A 60 -2.87 6.49 -6.10
N GLU A 61 -1.91 7.22 -6.66
CA GLU A 61 -0.50 6.81 -6.70
C GLU A 61 0.20 7.07 -5.35
N GLY A 62 1.22 6.25 -5.04
CA GLY A 62 2.14 6.53 -3.93
C GLY A 62 1.52 6.35 -2.55
N ALA A 63 0.41 5.62 -2.43
CA ALA A 63 -0.17 5.29 -1.14
C ALA A 63 0.75 4.34 -0.37
N SER A 64 0.96 4.60 0.92
CA SER A 64 1.66 3.69 1.82
C SER A 64 0.66 2.72 2.42
N VAL A 65 0.76 1.42 2.11
CA VAL A 65 -0.07 0.39 2.73
C VAL A 65 0.68 -0.17 3.92
N VAL A 66 0.07 -0.13 5.11
CA VAL A 66 0.67 -0.54 6.38
C VAL A 66 -0.02 -1.81 6.88
N ALA A 67 0.77 -2.81 7.24
CA ALA A 67 0.29 -4.08 7.78
C ALA A 67 1.33 -4.68 8.75
N PRO A 68 0.93 -5.67 9.57
CA PRO A 68 1.88 -6.47 10.33
C PRO A 68 2.95 -7.08 9.41
N ALA A 69 4.22 -7.06 9.84
CA ALA A 69 5.34 -7.53 9.03
C ALA A 69 5.16 -8.98 8.53
N PRO A 70 4.68 -9.94 9.34
CA PRO A 70 4.43 -11.32 8.86
C PRO A 70 3.43 -11.40 7.70
N VAL A 71 2.45 -10.48 7.64
CA VAL A 71 1.47 -10.41 6.55
C VAL A 71 2.12 -9.99 5.23
N LEU A 72 3.24 -9.28 5.29
CA LEU A 72 3.95 -8.75 4.11
C LEU A 72 5.20 -9.54 3.73
N GLU A 73 5.59 -10.57 4.49
CA GLU A 73 6.79 -11.38 4.22
C GLU A 73 6.77 -12.04 2.84
N SER A 74 5.59 -12.47 2.39
CA SER A 74 5.37 -13.10 1.09
C SER A 74 4.95 -12.13 -0.01
N LEU A 75 5.00 -10.81 0.26
CA LEU A 75 4.56 -9.83 -0.71
C LEU A 75 5.43 -9.88 -1.97
N SER A 76 4.76 -10.00 -3.11
CA SER A 76 5.39 -10.14 -4.42
C SER A 76 6.10 -8.86 -4.88
N ALA A 77 6.81 -8.96 -6.01
CA ALA A 77 7.55 -7.87 -6.61
C ALA A 77 6.66 -6.68 -7.05
N ALA A 78 7.29 -5.55 -7.34
CA ALA A 78 6.60 -4.41 -7.94
C ALA A 78 5.90 -4.81 -9.25
N GLY A 79 4.71 -4.28 -9.49
CA GLY A 79 3.85 -4.64 -10.61
C GLY A 79 2.85 -5.76 -10.32
N THR A 80 2.95 -6.47 -9.18
CA THR A 80 1.94 -7.45 -8.79
C THR A 80 0.65 -6.77 -8.36
N VAL A 81 -0.49 -7.26 -8.86
CA VAL A 81 -1.81 -6.94 -8.34
C VAL A 81 -2.05 -7.81 -7.12
N VAL A 82 -2.35 -7.18 -5.99
CA VAL A 82 -2.71 -7.88 -4.76
C VAL A 82 -4.08 -7.45 -4.27
N GLU A 83 -4.79 -8.36 -3.65
CA GLU A 83 -5.97 -8.08 -2.84
C GLU A 83 -5.52 -7.92 -1.39
N ILE A 84 -5.86 -6.79 -0.78
CA ILE A 84 -5.69 -6.57 0.65
C ILE A 84 -7.06 -6.67 1.31
N THR A 85 -7.13 -7.33 2.47
CA THR A 85 -8.38 -7.46 3.24
C THR A 85 -8.17 -7.08 4.69
N GLY A 86 -9.25 -6.65 5.36
CA GLY A 86 -9.20 -6.21 6.76
C GLY A 86 -10.29 -5.20 7.07
N GLN A 87 -10.05 -4.30 8.02
CA GLN A 87 -10.89 -3.12 8.28
C GLN A 87 -10.18 -1.91 7.68
N LEU A 88 -10.32 -1.73 6.37
CA LEU A 88 -9.45 -0.84 5.61
C LEU A 88 -9.86 0.62 5.77
N VAL A 89 -8.89 1.45 6.16
CA VAL A 89 -9.08 2.90 6.29
C VAL A 89 -7.95 3.59 5.53
N LEU A 90 -8.31 4.56 4.68
CA LEU A 90 -7.37 5.49 4.08
C LEU A 90 -7.28 6.76 4.92
N SER A 91 -6.10 7.07 5.43
CA SER A 91 -5.77 8.37 5.99
C SER A 91 -5.10 9.24 4.94
N VAL A 92 -5.66 10.43 4.69
CA VAL A 92 -5.08 11.47 3.84
C VAL A 92 -4.69 12.66 4.70
N ARG A 93 -3.41 13.03 4.66
CA ARG A 93 -2.82 14.12 5.44
C ARG A 93 -1.93 15.00 4.56
N GLY A 94 -1.81 16.28 4.93
CA GLY A 94 -0.76 17.13 4.36
C GLY A 94 0.62 16.58 4.76
N GLY A 95 1.54 16.55 3.81
CA GLY A 95 2.94 16.22 3.99
C GLY A 95 3.81 17.47 3.84
N ASP A 96 5.12 17.25 3.84
CA ASP A 96 6.11 18.32 3.69
C ASP A 96 5.95 19.01 2.33
N TYR A 97 6.20 20.32 2.28
CA TYR A 97 6.20 21.12 1.05
C TYR A 97 4.90 21.03 0.22
N GLY A 98 3.75 20.90 0.88
CA GLY A 98 2.44 20.83 0.19
C GLY A 98 2.15 19.49 -0.47
N SER A 99 2.97 18.46 -0.21
CA SER A 99 2.67 17.10 -0.64
C SER A 99 1.43 16.54 0.08
N THR A 100 0.81 15.52 -0.50
CA THR A 100 -0.25 14.75 0.16
C THR A 100 0.29 13.37 0.51
N ARG A 101 0.09 12.94 1.76
CA ARG A 101 0.41 11.59 2.21
C ARG A 101 -0.86 10.78 2.37
N SER A 102 -0.94 9.70 1.60
CA SER A 102 -2.01 8.71 1.62
C SER A 102 -1.51 7.45 2.30
N THR A 103 -2.19 6.98 3.34
CA THR A 103 -1.80 5.79 4.10
C THR A 103 -2.99 4.87 4.32
N VAL A 104 -2.88 3.61 3.92
CA VAL A 104 -3.89 2.58 4.17
C VAL A 104 -3.50 1.78 5.39
N THR A 105 -4.41 1.64 6.35
CA THR A 105 -4.23 0.84 7.57
C THR A 105 -5.34 -0.19 7.75
N GLY A 106 -5.20 -1.07 8.74
CA GLY A 106 -6.20 -2.09 9.08
C GLY A 106 -6.14 -3.33 8.18
N VAL A 107 -5.03 -3.53 7.46
CA VAL A 107 -4.77 -4.71 6.64
C VAL A 107 -4.51 -5.91 7.55
N ALA A 108 -5.29 -6.97 7.34
CA ALA A 108 -5.17 -8.25 8.03
C ALA A 108 -4.54 -9.33 7.14
N ASN A 109 -4.81 -9.31 5.83
CA ASN A 109 -4.23 -10.26 4.88
C ASN A 109 -3.89 -9.60 3.55
N VAL A 110 -2.93 -10.19 2.83
CA VAL A 110 -2.59 -9.83 1.46
C VAL A 110 -2.53 -11.09 0.61
N ARG A 111 -3.20 -11.07 -0.54
CA ARG A 111 -3.24 -12.18 -1.48
C ARG A 111 -2.83 -11.72 -2.89
N PRO A 112 -1.80 -12.31 -3.51
CA PRO A 112 -1.47 -12.00 -4.90
C PRO A 112 -2.57 -12.49 -5.84
N LEU A 113 -2.90 -11.67 -6.83
CA LEU A 113 -3.91 -11.96 -7.86
C LEU A 113 -3.30 -12.15 -9.26
N GLY A 114 -2.15 -11.55 -9.54
CA GLY A 114 -1.50 -11.64 -10.84
C GLY A 114 -0.58 -10.44 -11.12
N SER A 115 -0.20 -10.25 -12.38
CA SER A 115 0.67 -9.16 -12.82
C SER A 115 -0.13 -8.06 -13.53
N ALA A 116 0.02 -6.81 -13.06
CA ALA A 116 -0.55 -5.65 -13.75
C ALA A 116 0.11 -5.45 -15.12
N ILE A 117 1.39 -5.79 -15.24
CA ILE A 117 2.16 -5.68 -16.49
C ILE A 117 1.59 -6.64 -17.54
N GLU A 118 1.29 -7.88 -17.15
CA GLU A 118 0.68 -8.86 -18.05
C GLU A 118 -0.72 -8.44 -18.47
N ALA A 119 -1.52 -7.93 -17.54
CA ALA A 119 -2.87 -7.44 -17.84
C ALA A 119 -2.86 -6.28 -18.86
N VAL A 120 -1.96 -5.31 -18.68
CA VAL A 120 -1.81 -4.20 -19.64
C VAL A 120 -1.29 -4.70 -20.98
N SER A 121 -0.34 -5.63 -20.98
CA SER A 121 0.22 -6.21 -22.21
C SER A 121 -0.86 -6.96 -23.02
N ALA A 122 -1.76 -7.69 -22.34
CA ALA A 122 -2.87 -8.38 -22.98
C ALA A 122 -3.89 -7.41 -23.63
N LEU A 123 -4.07 -6.22 -23.05
CA LEU A 123 -4.94 -5.18 -23.61
C LEU A 123 -4.30 -4.42 -24.79
N ALA A 124 -2.96 -4.40 -24.86
CA ALA A 124 -2.22 -3.70 -25.91
C ALA A 124 -2.19 -4.46 -27.24
N VAL A 125 -2.58 -5.74 -27.27
CA VAL A 125 -2.73 -6.50 -28.51
C VAL A 125 -3.97 -5.95 -29.25
N PRO A 126 -3.82 -5.36 -30.45
CA PRO A 126 -4.96 -4.92 -31.23
C PRO A 126 -5.87 -6.13 -31.44
N THR A 127 -7.12 -6.02 -31.00
CA THR A 127 -8.14 -6.97 -31.43
C THR A 127 -8.25 -6.82 -32.94
N GLU A 128 -7.63 -7.72 -33.71
CA GLU A 128 -7.99 -7.89 -35.10
C GLU A 128 -9.49 -8.15 -35.10
N ARG A 129 -10.26 -7.11 -35.39
CA ARG A 129 -11.70 -7.22 -35.60
C ARG A 129 -11.85 -8.28 -36.67
N ALA A 130 -12.41 -9.41 -36.27
CA ALA A 130 -12.86 -10.46 -37.16
C ALA A 130 -13.59 -9.83 -38.35
N SER A 131 -12.88 -9.70 -39.47
CA SER A 131 -13.46 -9.31 -40.74
C SER A 131 -14.08 -10.56 -41.33
N ARG A 132 -15.42 -10.61 -41.21
CA ARG A 132 -16.41 -11.28 -42.06
C ARG A 132 -16.14 -12.72 -42.53
#